data_AF-A0A089NQT3-F1
#
_entry.id   AF-A0A089NQT3-F1
#
_cell.length_a   1.000
_cell.length_b   1.000
_cell.length_c   1.000
_cell.angle_alpha   90.00
_cell.angle_beta   90.00
_cell.angle_gamma   90.00
#
_symmetry.space_group_name_H-M   'P 1'
#
loop_
_entity.id
_entity.type
_entity.pdbx_description
1 polymer ?
#
loop_
_entity_poly.entity_id
_entity_poly.type
_entity_poly.pdbx_seq_one_letter_code
_entity_poly.pdbx_strand_id
1 'polypeptide(L)' 'MDWSQTDLSKRANIGLSTIRQFENGIRTPITNNMLAMQRAFEEAGITLTDEPAGITYSAASEKNGTGAAP' A
#
# COMPACT_ATOMS: atom_id res chain seq x y z
N MET A 1 6.05 5.27 -8.67
CA MET A 1 6.01 4.08 -7.79
C MET A 1 5.75 2.90 -8.70
N ASP A 2 6.68 1.94 -8.79
CA ASP A 2 6.63 0.85 -9.78
C ASP A 2 6.29 -0.51 -9.14
N TRP A 3 5.32 -0.52 -8.22
CA TRP A 3 4.91 -1.76 -7.55
C TRP A 3 4.09 -2.64 -8.47
N SER A 4 4.46 -3.91 -8.54
CA SER A 4 3.61 -4.96 -9.12
C SER A 4 2.49 -5.37 -8.15
N GLN A 5 1.48 -6.09 -8.64
CA GLN A 5 0.45 -6.71 -7.77
C GLN A 5 1.07 -7.61 -6.69
N THR A 6 2.18 -8.28 -7.01
CA THR A 6 2.93 -9.13 -6.09
C THR A 6 3.61 -8.29 -5.00
N ASP A 7 4.08 -7.10 -5.34
CA ASP A 7 4.68 -6.16 -4.39
C ASP A 7 3.67 -5.63 -3.38
N LEU A 8 2.48 -5.26 -3.84
CA LEU A 8 1.38 -4.86 -2.97
C LEU A 8 0.91 -6.01 -2.09
N SER A 9 0.77 -7.21 -2.66
CA SER A 9 0.39 -8.43 -1.93
C SER A 9 1.31 -8.70 -0.74
N LYS A 10 2.63 -8.61 -0.94
CA LYS A 10 3.62 -8.80 0.12
C LYS A 10 3.54 -7.71 1.20
N ARG A 11 3.45 -6.43 0.79
CA ARG A 11 3.44 -5.29 1.71
C ARG A 11 2.17 -5.20 2.54
N ALA A 12 1.02 -5.47 1.93
CA ALA A 12 -0.26 -5.47 2.62
C ALA A 12 -0.57 -6.80 3.34
N ASN A 13 0.27 -7.83 3.18
CA ASN A 13 0.02 -9.19 3.66
C ASN A 13 -1.35 -9.74 3.22
N ILE A 14 -1.70 -9.52 1.94
CA ILE A 14 -2.94 -9.98 1.32
C ILE A 14 -2.60 -10.94 0.20
N GLY A 15 -3.36 -12.04 0.07
CA GLY A 15 -3.18 -12.98 -1.03
C GLY A 15 -3.33 -12.31 -2.42
N LEU A 16 -2.42 -12.64 -3.34
CA LEU A 16 -2.38 -12.05 -4.69
C LEU A 16 -3.71 -12.19 -5.47
N SER A 17 -4.43 -13.30 -5.28
CA SER A 17 -5.75 -13.52 -5.90
C SER A 17 -6.81 -12.54 -5.40
N THR A 18 -6.72 -12.08 -4.15
CA THR A 18 -7.61 -11.08 -3.57
C THR A 18 -7.33 -9.70 -4.15
N ILE A 19 -6.03 -9.32 -4.26
CA ILE A 19 -5.62 -8.07 -4.92
C ILE A 19 -6.12 -8.03 -6.37
N ARG A 20 -5.93 -9.12 -7.13
CA ARG A 20 -6.41 -9.20 -8.51
C ARG A 20 -7.92 -9.08 -8.64
N GLN A 21 -8.67 -9.74 -7.76
CA GLN A 21 -10.13 -9.63 -7.77
C GLN A 21 -10.61 -8.22 -7.44
N PHE A 22 -9.92 -7.53 -6.53
CA PHE A 22 -10.20 -6.15 -6.21
C PHE A 22 -9.92 -5.21 -7.39
N GLU A 23 -8.71 -5.25 -7.94
CA GLU A 23 -8.31 -4.37 -9.04
C GLU A 23 -9.14 -4.59 -10.31
N ASN A 24 -9.59 -5.81 -10.56
CA ASN A 24 -10.49 -6.13 -11.67
C ASN A 24 -11.97 -5.79 -11.38
N GLY A 25 -12.29 -5.23 -10.21
CA GLY A 25 -13.66 -4.89 -9.81
C GLY A 25 -14.58 -6.08 -9.55
N ILE A 26 -14.03 -7.30 -9.42
CA ILE A 26 -14.79 -8.53 -9.19
C ILE A 26 -15.37 -8.55 -7.77
N ARG A 27 -14.62 -8.04 -6.78
CA ARG A 27 -15.04 -7.99 -5.38
C ARG A 27 -14.60 -6.70 -4.70
N THR A 28 -15.48 -6.15 -3.87
CA THR A 28 -15.09 -5.15 -2.86
C THR A 28 -14.35 -5.85 -1.72
N PRO A 29 -13.13 -5.42 -1.36
CA PRO A 29 -12.40 -5.99 -0.24
C PRO A 29 -13.12 -5.69 1.08
N ILE A 30 -12.98 -6.60 2.03
CA ILE A 30 -13.43 -6.35 3.40
C ILE A 30 -12.59 -5.24 4.04
N THR A 31 -13.14 -4.60 5.07
CA THR A 31 -12.51 -3.45 5.76
C THR A 31 -11.06 -3.72 6.19
N ASN A 32 -10.76 -4.91 6.72
CA ASN A 32 -9.40 -5.25 7.12
C ASN A 32 -8.40 -5.21 5.94
N ASN A 33 -8.81 -5.74 4.79
CA ASN A 33 -7.97 -5.74 3.59
C ASN A 33 -7.81 -4.34 3.02
N MET A 34 -8.88 -3.53 3.05
CA MET A 34 -8.81 -2.11 2.64
C MET A 34 -7.79 -1.35 3.50
N LEU A 35 -7.88 -1.48 4.82
CA LEU A 35 -6.96 -0.83 5.75
C LEU A 35 -5.52 -1.31 5.57
N ALA A 36 -5.31 -2.60 5.30
CA ALA A 36 -3.96 -3.13 5.06
C ALA A 36 -3.35 -2.61 3.75
N MET A 37 -4.14 -2.50 2.67
CA MET A 37 -3.67 -1.87 1.43
C MET A 37 -3.38 -0.38 1.61
N GLN A 38 -4.27 0.33 2.30
CA GLN A 38 -4.09 1.76 2.61
C GLN A 38 -2.79 1.99 3.40
N ARG A 39 -2.56 1.24 4.49
CA ARG A 39 -1.33 1.32 5.27
C ARG A 39 -0.08 1.06 4.45
N ALA A 40 -0.12 0.05 3.56
CA ALA A 40 1.02 -0.24 2.69
C ALA A 40 1.38 0.96 1.81
N PHE A 41 0.38 1.68 1.26
CA PHE A 41 0.62 2.90 0.50
C PHE A 41 1.15 4.04 1.39
N GLU A 42 0.57 4.23 2.56
CA GLU A 42 0.98 5.27 3.53
C GLU A 42 2.43 5.08 4.01
N GLU A 43 2.84 3.84 4.30
CA GLU A 43 4.22 3.49 4.65
C GLU A 43 5.21 3.79 3.52
N ALA A 44 4.76 3.81 2.27
CA ALA A 44 5.56 4.19 1.12
C ALA A 44 5.47 5.69 0.77
N GLY A 45 4.86 6.49 1.66
CA GLY A 45 4.73 7.94 1.51
C GLY A 45 3.54 8.40 0.67
N ILE A 46 2.61 7.51 0.35
CA ILE A 46 1.38 7.82 -0.37
C ILE A 46 0.21 7.94 0.60
N THR A 47 -0.43 9.10 0.68
CA THR A 47 -1.63 9.29 1.49
C THR A 47 -2.87 9.32 0.59
N LEU A 48 -3.85 8.48 0.91
CA LEU A 48 -5.17 8.47 0.29
C LEU A 48 -6.10 9.41 1.07
N THR A 49 -6.76 10.33 0.37
CA THR A 49 -7.73 11.26 0.96
C THR A 49 -9.13 10.94 0.45
N ASP A 50 -10.14 11.00 1.32
CA ASP A 50 -11.54 10.76 0.93
C ASP A 50 -12.24 12.04 0.45
N GLU A 51 -11.88 13.20 1.01
CA GLU A 51 -12.51 14.50 0.70
C GLU A 51 -11.49 15.66 0.60
N PRO A 52 -11.29 16.24 -0.61
CA PRO A 52 -11.66 15.63 -1.89
C PRO A 52 -10.97 14.28 -2.07
N ALA A 53 -11.65 13.35 -2.75
CA ALA A 53 -11.07 12.05 -3.07
C ALA A 53 -9.78 12.25 -3.88
N GLY A 54 -8.65 11.75 -3.38
CA GLY A 54 -7.36 12.11 -3.94
C GLY A 54 -6.20 11.26 -3.44
N ILE A 55 -5.05 11.46 -4.09
CA ILE A 55 -3.78 10.83 -3.73
C ILE A 55 -2.77 11.96 -3.55
N THR A 56 -2.11 11.99 -2.40
CA THR A 56 -0.97 12.88 -2.15
C THR A 56 0.28 12.05 -1.92
N TYR A 57 1.42 12.59 -2.33
CA TYR A 57 2.72 11.98 -2.11
C TYR A 57 3.58 12.93 -1.29
N SER A 58 4.01 12.45 -0.14
CA SER A 58 5.07 13.08 0.63
C SER A 58 6.35 12.30 0.37
N ALA A 59 7.41 12.98 -0.03
CA ALA A 59 8.75 12.40 0.00
C ALA A 59 9.00 11.96 1.44
N ALA A 60 8.83 10.66 1.72
CA ALA A 60 8.99 10.13 3.05
C ALA A 60 10.38 10.57 3.53
N SER A 61 10.43 11.31 4.64
CA SER A 61 11.70 11.64 5.29
C SER A 61 12.47 10.34 5.38
N GLU A 62 13.63 10.27 4.73
CA GLU A 62 14.51 9.12 4.79
C GLU A 62 14.76 8.81 6.26
N LYS A 63 14.04 7.84 6.82
CA LYS A 63 14.36 7.26 8.11
C LYS A 63 15.61 6.43 7.87
N ASN A 64 16.73 7.14 7.83
CA ASN A 64 18.08 6.64 7.75
C ASN A 64 18.34 5.82 9.01
N GLY A 65 18.04 4.53 8.95
CA GLY A 65 18.33 3.54 9.97
C GLY A 65 19.64 2.84 9.65
N THR A 66 20.74 3.51 9.98
CA THR A 66 22.07 2.93 10.15
C THR A 66 22.02 1.56 10.85
N GLY A 67 22.40 0.52 10.12
CA GLY A 67 22.80 -0.78 10.66
C GLY A 67 24.21 -1.10 10.17
N ALA A 68 25.18 -0.28 10.56
CA ALA A 68 26.59 -0.62 10.44
C ALA A 68 26.99 -1.64 11.53
N ALA A 69 27.72 -2.66 11.06
CA ALA A 69 28.74 -3.44 11.76
C ALA A 69 28.30 -4.57 12.73
N PRO A 70 29.17 -5.58 12.98
CA PRO A 70 30.49 -5.86 12.38
C PRO A 70 30.51 -6.99 11.34
#